data_AF-A0A9D1K612-F1
#
_entry.id   AF-A0A9D1K612-F1
#
_cell.length_a   1.000
_cell.length_b   1.000
_cell.length_c   1.000
_cell.angle_alpha   90.00
_cell.angle_beta   90.00
_cell.angle_gamma   90.00
#
_symmetry.space_group_name_H-M   'P 1'
#
loop_
_entity.id
_entity.type
_entity.pdbx_description
1 polymer ?
#
loop_
_entity_poly.entity_id
_entity_poly.type
_entity_poly.pdbx_seq_one_letter_code
_entity_poly.pdbx_strand_id
1 'polypeptide(L)'
;PGAVYISAKTGEGLDRLREEISRRVAAMRARVELTIPFDKGAVLSALHAVAEVLSQEYGENGATVVCRIDAVNLARIQKMLQA
;
A
#
# COMPACT_ATOMS: atom_id res chain seq x y z
N PRO A 1 -15.68 19.38 8.22
CA PRO A 1 -15.74 19.42 6.74
C PRO A 1 -15.44 18.03 6.15
N GLY A 2 -16.22 17.56 5.16
CA GLY A 2 -16.04 16.24 4.54
C GLY A 2 -17.06 15.16 4.90
N ALA A 3 -18.24 15.54 5.41
CA ALA A 3 -19.36 14.62 5.57
C ALA A 3 -19.97 14.28 4.21
N VAL A 4 -20.28 13.01 3.99
CA VAL A 4 -21.04 12.52 2.83
C VAL A 4 -22.44 12.16 3.32
N TYR A 5 -23.45 12.86 2.82
CA TYR A 5 -24.84 12.54 3.15
C TYR A 5 -25.30 11.30 2.38
N ILE A 6 -25.91 10.37 3.09
CA ILE A 6 -26.40 9.11 2.53
C ILE A 6 -27.81 8.79 3.05
N SER A 7 -28.50 7.93 2.33
CA SER A 7 -29.74 7.28 2.78
C SER A 7 -29.59 5.77 2.67
N ALA A 8 -29.55 5.09 3.82
CA ALA A 8 -29.49 3.62 3.86
C ALA A 8 -30.78 2.96 3.33
N LYS A 9 -31.91 3.68 3.36
CA LYS A 9 -33.22 3.17 2.91
C LYS A 9 -33.36 3.18 1.39
N THR A 10 -32.88 4.24 0.73
CA THR A 10 -32.98 4.41 -0.73
C THR A 10 -31.69 4.05 -1.46
N GLY A 11 -30.58 3.92 -0.75
CA GLY A 11 -29.25 3.72 -1.32
C GLY A 11 -28.59 5.00 -1.84
N GLU A 12 -29.27 6.14 -1.73
CA GLU A 12 -28.77 7.43 -2.20
C GLU A 12 -27.46 7.80 -1.50
N GLY A 13 -26.46 8.22 -2.27
CA GLY A 13 -25.17 8.66 -1.76
C GLY A 13 -24.18 7.54 -1.39
N LEU A 14 -24.58 6.26 -1.45
CA LEU A 14 -23.68 5.14 -1.12
C LEU A 14 -22.49 5.02 -2.10
N ASP A 15 -22.70 5.25 -3.39
CA ASP A 15 -21.60 5.25 -4.37
C ASP A 15 -20.59 6.36 -4.09
N ARG A 16 -21.09 7.56 -3.80
CA ARG A 16 -20.25 8.71 -3.45
C ARG A 16 -19.50 8.48 -2.15
N LEU A 17 -20.13 7.84 -1.16
CA LEU A 17 -19.46 7.43 0.08
C LEU A 17 -18.33 6.44 -0.22
N ARG A 18 -18.60 5.42 -1.04
CA ARG A 18 -17.60 4.43 -1.44
C ARG A 18 -16.42 5.09 -2.15
N GLU A 19 -16.68 6.00 -3.09
CA GLU A 19 -15.62 6.75 -3.77
C GLU A 19 -14.78 7.60 -2.81
N GLU A 20 -15.41 8.30 -1.87
CA GLU A 20 -14.69 9.12 -0.89
C GLU A 20 -13.84 8.28 0.07
N ILE A 21 -14.36 7.13 0.51
CA ILE A 21 -13.57 6.16 1.29
C ILE A 21 -12.38 5.69 0.47
N SER A 22 -12.60 5.24 -0.77
CA SER A 22 -11.53 4.79 -1.67
C SER A 22 -10.49 5.88 -1.92
N ARG A 23 -10.90 7.12 -2.17
CA ARG A 23 -10.01 8.28 -2.33
C ARG A 23 -9.13 8.50 -1.11
N ARG A 24 -9.73 8.48 0.09
CA ARG A 24 -8.99 8.70 1.35
C ARG A 24 -8.05 7.55 1.67
N VAL A 25 -8.48 6.31 1.44
CA VAL A 25 -7.64 5.11 1.60
C VAL A 25 -6.47 5.13 0.62
N ALA A 26 -6.71 5.48 -0.65
CA ALA A 26 -5.65 5.61 -1.64
C ALA A 26 -4.66 6.73 -1.28
N ALA A 27 -5.15 7.87 -0.78
CA ALA A 27 -4.30 8.97 -0.33
C ALA A 27 -3.42 8.62 0.89
N MET A 28 -3.82 7.62 1.69
CA MET A 28 -3.02 7.13 2.82
C MET A 28 -1.90 6.16 2.42
N ARG A 29 -1.88 5.66 1.18
CA ARG A 29 -0.81 4.79 0.68
C ARG A 29 0.26 5.62 -0.01
N ALA A 30 1.47 5.62 0.54
CA ALA A 30 2.60 6.30 -0.05
C ALA A 30 3.26 5.42 -1.12
N ARG A 31 3.71 6.05 -2.22
CA ARG A 31 4.61 5.38 -3.17
C ARG A 31 6.02 5.38 -2.57
N VAL A 32 6.60 4.20 -2.45
CA VAL A 32 7.96 4.01 -1.93
C VAL A 32 8.75 3.12 -2.86
N GLU A 33 10.07 3.30 -2.83
CA GLU A 33 11.03 2.45 -3.51
C GLU A 33 11.89 1.76 -2.45
N LEU A 34 11.97 0.43 -2.54
CA LEU A 34 12.69 -0.40 -1.60
C LEU A 34 13.60 -1.36 -2.36
N THR A 35 14.87 -1.38 -2.00
CA THR A 35 15.80 -2.42 -2.47
C THR A 35 15.81 -3.56 -1.48
N ILE A 36 15.44 -4.75 -1.94
CA ILE A 36 15.34 -5.96 -1.12
C ILE A 36 16.48 -6.90 -1.52
N PRO A 37 17.45 -7.12 -0.62
CA PRO A 37 18.52 -8.09 -0.83
C PRO A 37 17.99 -9.51 -1.08
N PHE A 38 18.70 -10.31 -1.89
CA PHE A 38 18.26 -11.67 -2.25
C PHE A 38 18.19 -12.63 -1.06
N ASP A 39 18.99 -12.41 -0.01
CA ASP A 39 18.96 -13.13 1.26
C ASP A 39 17.69 -12.85 2.07
N LYS A 40 16.95 -11.79 1.76
CA LYS A 40 15.72 -11.37 2.47
C LYS A 40 14.45 -11.64 1.67
N GLY A 41 14.35 -12.80 1.01
CA GLY A 41 13.15 -13.21 0.25
C GLY A 41 11.84 -13.20 1.03
N ALA A 42 11.88 -13.41 2.35
CA ALA A 42 10.71 -13.28 3.23
C ALA A 42 10.12 -11.86 3.26
N VAL A 43 10.98 -10.83 3.14
CA VAL A 43 10.56 -9.43 3.05
C VAL A 43 9.86 -9.16 1.72
N LEU A 44 10.40 -9.69 0.62
CA LEU A 44 9.78 -9.56 -0.71
C LEU A 44 8.38 -10.20 -0.73
N SER A 45 8.25 -11.42 -0.18
CA SER A 45 6.95 -12.08 -0.08
C SER A 45 5.96 -11.30 0.80
N ALA A 46 6.41 -10.79 1.95
CA ALA A 46 5.58 -9.96 2.81
C ALA A 46 5.14 -8.66 2.11
N LEU A 47 6.04 -8.04 1.34
CA LEU A 47 5.73 -6.84 0.56
C LEU A 47 4.65 -7.11 -0.48
N HIS A 48 4.75 -8.22 -1.24
CA HIS A 48 3.71 -8.62 -2.20
C HIS A 48 2.34 -8.87 -1.56
N ALA A 49 2.29 -9.28 -0.28
CA ALA A 49 1.04 -9.55 0.42
C ALA A 49 0.32 -8.29 0.91
N VAL A 50 1.07 -7.23 1.25
CA VAL A 50 0.51 -6.02 1.90
C VAL A 50 0.57 -4.77 1.04
N ALA A 51 1.42 -4.74 0.00
CA ALA A 51 1.62 -3.60 -0.87
C ALA A 51 1.15 -3.88 -2.30
N GLU A 52 0.76 -2.81 -3.00
CA GLU A 52 0.51 -2.85 -4.43
C GLU A 52 1.84 -2.58 -5.16
N VAL A 53 2.40 -3.60 -5.81
CA VAL A 53 3.65 -3.46 -6.56
C VAL A 53 3.40 -2.79 -7.91
N LEU A 54 4.11 -1.67 -8.15
CA LEU A 54 4.02 -0.88 -9.38
C LEU A 54 5.11 -1.29 -10.38
N SER A 55 6.31 -1.55 -9.89
CA SER A 55 7.42 -2.08 -10.70
C SER A 55 8.38 -2.86 -9.83
N GLN A 56 9.09 -3.79 -10.45
CA GLN A 56 10.10 -4.62 -9.81
C GLN A 56 11.22 -4.89 -10.80
N GLU A 57 12.44 -4.57 -10.41
CA GLU A 57 13.65 -4.73 -11.20
C GLU A 57 14.68 -5.51 -10.40
N TYR A 58 15.33 -6.48 -11.03
CA TYR A 58 16.38 -7.27 -10.40
C TYR A 58 17.74 -6.68 -10.77
N GLY A 59 18.45 -6.16 -9.77
CA GLY A 59 19.82 -5.66 -9.89
C GLY A 59 20.84 -6.63 -9.29
N GLU A 60 22.10 -6.22 -9.30
CA GLU A 60 23.21 -7.05 -8.80
C GLU A 60 23.12 -7.33 -7.29
N ASN A 61 22.58 -6.38 -6.52
CA ASN A 61 22.54 -6.45 -5.04
C ASN A 61 21.16 -6.83 -4.48
N GLY A 62 20.17 -7.10 -5.32
CA GLY A 62 18.80 -7.42 -4.88
C GLY A 62 17.72 -6.96 -5.87
N ALA A 63 16.46 -7.10 -5.45
CA ALA A 63 15.30 -6.62 -6.20
C ALA A 63 14.90 -5.22 -5.74
N THR A 64 14.93 -4.23 -6.63
CA THR A 64 14.35 -2.92 -6.41
C THR A 64 12.87 -2.98 -6.73
N VAL A 65 12.02 -2.72 -5.73
CA VAL A 65 10.57 -2.78 -5.84
C VAL A 65 10.00 -1.38 -5.58
N VAL A 66 9.25 -0.87 -6.53
CA VAL A 66 8.42 0.32 -6.36
C VAL A 66 7.02 -0.14 -6.03
N CYS A 67 6.48 0.29 -4.90
CA CYS A 67 5.15 -0.13 -4.46
C CYS A 67 4.37 1.00 -3.77
N ARG A 68 3.05 0.81 -3.64
CA ARG A 68 2.19 1.60 -2.77
C ARG A 68 1.84 0.80 -1.53
N ILE A 69 2.15 1.39 -0.38
CA ILE A 69 1.97 0.75 0.93
C ILE A 69 1.51 1.81 1.93
N ASP A 70 0.70 1.41 2.91
CA ASP A 70 0.35 2.27 4.04
C ASP A 70 1.52 2.39 5.03
N ALA A 71 1.49 3.45 5.84
CA ALA A 71 2.58 3.75 6.78
C ALA A 71 2.83 2.64 7.82
N VAL A 72 1.79 1.90 8.23
CA VAL A 72 1.91 0.86 9.26
C VAL A 72 2.67 -0.34 8.70
N ASN A 73 2.27 -0.80 7.51
CA ASN A 73 2.96 -1.91 6.86
C ASN A 73 4.36 -1.52 6.39
N LEU A 74 4.58 -0.27 5.97
CA LEU A 74 5.93 0.23 5.64
C LEU A 74 6.89 0.12 6.82
N ALA A 75 6.49 0.59 8.00
CA ALA A 75 7.30 0.51 9.21
C ALA A 75 7.66 -0.95 9.58
N ARG A 76 6.71 -1.87 9.39
CA ARG A 76 6.93 -3.30 9.60
C ARG A 76 7.95 -3.88 8.63
N ILE A 77 7.83 -3.57 7.33
CA ILE A 77 8.76 -4.04 6.29
C ILE A 77 10.16 -3.47 6.53
N GLN A 78 10.28 -2.19 6.87
CA GLN A 78 11.57 -1.56 7.21
C GLN A 78 12.25 -2.25 8.39
N LYS A 79 11.49 -2.60 9.42
CA LYS A 79 12.03 -3.34 10.57
C LYS A 79 12.57 -4.72 10.18
N MET A 80 11.92 -5.42 9.26
CA MET A 80 12.40 -6.71 8.75
C MET A 80 13.65 -6.57 7.86
N LEU A 81 13.80 -5.45 7.16
CA LEU A 81 15.02 -5.16 6.39
C LEU A 81 16.22 -4.86 7.29
N GLN A 82 16.00 -4.33 8.49
CA GLN A 82 17.05 -4.01 9.47
C GLN A 82 17.40 -5.16 10.43
N ALA A 83 16.55 -6.18 10.52
CA ALA A 83 16.78 -7.40 11.31
C ALA A 83 17.63 -8.42 10.54
#